data_AF-A0A316LEJ4-F1
#
_entry.id   AF-A0A316LEJ4-F1
#
_cell.length_a   1.000
_cell.length_b   1.000
_cell.length_c   1.000
_cell.angle_alpha   90.00
_cell.angle_beta   90.00
_cell.angle_gamma   90.00
#
_symmetry.space_group_name_H-M   'P 1'
#
loop_
_entity.id
_entity.type
_entity.pdbx_description
1 polymer ?
#
loop_
_entity_poly.entity_id
_entity_poly.type
_entity_poly.pdbx_seq_one_letter_code
_entity_poly.pdbx_strand_id
1 'polypeptide(L)'
;MWIGFIVISIVGTLLHFLYEISGHNKVALLFAAVNESTWEHIKIALTPTFLWSLLDGFKYGASPNYFIAKSASLLVIVFLIPIIFYTYTAITKKAVLWFDITYFYVTIFCSQFIFNYIVNMKPFGFVYQYVSVIILFMIFGTYMVGTLEPVHNFLFKDPISNKYGKEGHTEE
;
A
#
# COMPACT_ATOMS: atom_id res chain seq x y z
N MET A 1 -14.53 -8.48 3.93
CA MET A 1 -13.35 -9.05 3.26
C MET A 1 -13.49 -8.95 1.75
N TRP A 2 -14.32 -9.75 1.08
CA TRP A 2 -14.40 -9.78 -0.40
C TRP A 2 -14.69 -8.43 -1.07
N ILE A 3 -15.67 -7.68 -0.56
CA ILE A 3 -15.99 -6.35 -1.12
C ILE A 3 -14.78 -5.41 -1.00
N GLY A 4 -14.13 -5.37 0.17
CA GLY A 4 -12.92 -4.58 0.38
C GLY A 4 -11.78 -5.01 -0.54
N PHE A 5 -11.55 -6.31 -0.69
CA PHE A 5 -10.55 -6.84 -1.62
C PHE A 5 -10.81 -6.37 -3.06
N ILE A 6 -12.04 -6.51 -3.56
CA ILE A 6 -12.40 -6.12 -4.93
C ILE A 6 -12.24 -4.61 -5.12
N VAL A 7 -12.81 -3.81 -4.22
CA VAL A 7 -12.77 -2.34 -4.32
C VAL A 7 -11.33 -1.83 -4.24
N ILE A 8 -10.55 -2.29 -3.27
CA ILE A 8 -9.16 -1.85 -3.09
C ILE A 8 -8.31 -2.26 -4.29
N SER A 9 -8.50 -3.46 -4.84
CA SER A 9 -7.74 -3.91 -6.02
C SER A 9 -8.08 -3.07 -7.24
N ILE A 10 -9.36 -2.81 -7.51
CA ILE A 10 -9.78 -1.98 -8.65
C ILE A 10 -9.25 -0.56 -8.51
N VAL A 11 -9.46 0.07 -7.34
CA VAL A 11 -9.02 1.46 -7.12
C VAL A 11 -7.49 1.55 -7.16
N GLY A 12 -6.77 0.58 -6.58
CA GLY A 12 -5.31 0.53 -6.62
C GLY A 12 -4.77 0.45 -8.04
N THR A 13 -5.35 -0.40 -8.89
CA THR A 13 -4.98 -0.46 -10.31
C THR A 13 -5.30 0.84 -11.05
N LEU A 14 -6.45 1.48 -10.78
CA LEU A 14 -6.78 2.79 -11.37
C LEU A 14 -5.82 3.90 -10.94
N LEU A 15 -5.34 3.85 -9.68
CA LEU A 15 -4.36 4.80 -9.15
C LEU A 15 -2.98 4.66 -9.81
N HIS A 16 -2.67 3.52 -10.44
CA HIS A 16 -1.45 3.39 -11.23
C HIS A 16 -1.48 4.36 -12.44
N PHE A 17 -2.62 4.47 -13.12
CA PHE A 17 -2.79 5.33 -14.30
C PHE A 17 -3.22 6.78 -14.00
N LEU A 18 -3.72 7.05 -12.79
CA LEU A 18 -4.39 8.31 -12.49
C LEU A 18 -3.47 9.54 -12.65
N TYR A 19 -2.17 9.43 -12.35
CA TYR A 19 -1.26 10.56 -12.45
C TYR A 19 -1.17 11.07 -13.89
N GLU A 20 -1.01 10.15 -14.85
CA GLU A 20 -0.97 10.46 -16.29
C GLU A 20 -2.32 11.00 -16.79
N ILE A 21 -3.41 10.30 -16.48
CA ILE A 21 -4.78 10.70 -16.89
C ILE A 21 -5.13 12.09 -16.34
N SER A 22 -4.57 12.49 -15.20
CA SER A 22 -4.81 13.79 -14.58
C SER A 22 -4.00 14.95 -15.16
N GLY A 23 -3.11 14.70 -16.13
CA GLY A 23 -2.15 15.69 -16.62
C GLY A 23 -1.15 16.11 -15.55
N HIS A 24 -0.60 15.12 -14.82
CA HIS A 24 0.43 15.30 -13.79
C HIS A 24 0.01 16.23 -12.63
N ASN A 25 -1.26 16.15 -12.22
CA ASN A 25 -1.80 16.99 -11.16
C ASN A 25 -1.11 16.73 -9.80
N LYS A 26 -0.78 17.82 -9.07
CA LYS A 26 -0.16 17.76 -7.74
C LYS A 26 -0.96 16.96 -6.71
N VAL A 27 -2.29 16.96 -6.81
CA VAL A 27 -3.17 16.19 -5.92
C VAL A 27 -3.13 14.70 -6.27
N ALA A 28 -3.16 14.37 -7.57
CA ALA A 28 -3.10 12.98 -8.02
C ALA A 28 -1.81 12.30 -7.53
N LEU A 29 -0.68 13.01 -7.56
CA LEU A 29 0.59 12.53 -7.05
C LEU A 29 0.57 12.00 -5.61
N LEU A 30 -0.27 12.59 -4.74
CA LEU A 30 -0.36 12.17 -3.34
C LEU A 30 -0.87 10.74 -3.22
N PHE A 31 -1.57 10.23 -4.23
CA PHE A 31 -2.35 9.01 -4.18
C PHE A 31 -1.96 7.99 -5.27
N ALA A 32 -1.58 8.49 -6.44
CA ALA A 32 -1.32 7.75 -7.67
C ALA A 32 0.17 7.42 -7.85
N ALA A 33 0.46 6.38 -8.62
CA ALA A 33 1.82 6.06 -9.02
C ALA A 33 2.36 7.16 -9.94
N VAL A 34 3.59 7.63 -9.69
CA VAL A 34 4.27 8.61 -10.56
C VAL A 34 5.40 7.98 -11.38
N ASN A 35 5.84 6.77 -11.00
CA ASN A 35 6.85 5.96 -11.67
C ASN A 35 6.69 4.48 -11.27
N GLU A 36 7.57 3.59 -11.74
CA GLU A 36 7.49 2.13 -11.51
C GLU A 36 8.30 1.65 -10.29
N SER A 37 8.67 2.56 -9.38
CA SER A 37 9.37 2.17 -8.15
C SER A 37 8.49 1.35 -7.21
N THR A 38 9.11 0.48 -6.41
CA THR A 38 8.40 -0.38 -5.47
C THR A 38 7.61 0.43 -4.42
N TRP A 39 8.08 1.62 -4.05
CA TRP A 39 7.35 2.54 -3.19
C TRP A 39 6.02 2.98 -3.80
N GLU A 40 5.99 3.28 -5.09
CA GLU A 40 4.77 3.71 -5.77
C GLU A 40 3.72 2.58 -5.79
N HIS A 41 4.16 1.33 -5.96
CA HIS A 41 3.29 0.14 -5.78
C HIS A 41 2.75 0.01 -4.35
N ILE A 42 3.57 0.27 -3.33
CA ILE A 42 3.10 0.31 -1.93
C ILE A 42 2.07 1.42 -1.75
N LYS A 43 2.34 2.62 -2.28
CA LYS A 43 1.48 3.80 -2.18
C LYS A 43 0.09 3.54 -2.77
N ILE A 44 0.01 3.03 -3.99
CA ILE A 44 -1.28 2.76 -4.65
C ILE A 44 -2.07 1.62 -4.01
N ALA A 45 -1.44 0.71 -3.26
CA ALA A 45 -2.15 -0.26 -2.41
C ALA A 45 -2.61 0.34 -1.07
N LEU A 46 -1.77 1.17 -0.44
CA LEU A 46 -2.07 1.82 0.83
C LEU A 46 -3.20 2.84 0.70
N THR A 47 -3.20 3.68 -0.35
CA THR A 47 -4.21 4.72 -0.58
C THR A 47 -5.66 4.19 -0.44
N PRO A 48 -6.11 3.24 -1.28
CA PRO A 48 -7.47 2.72 -1.18
C PRO A 48 -7.70 1.94 0.11
N THR A 49 -6.67 1.33 0.69
CA THR A 49 -6.79 0.63 1.97
C THR A 49 -7.02 1.61 3.12
N PHE A 50 -6.37 2.77 3.14
CA PHE A 50 -6.63 3.85 4.08
C PHE A 50 -8.05 4.40 3.92
N LEU A 51 -8.50 4.66 2.70
CA LEU A 51 -9.88 5.10 2.44
C LEU A 51 -10.90 4.05 2.91
N TRP A 52 -10.65 2.77 2.60
CA TRP A 52 -11.48 1.66 3.05
C TRP A 52 -11.49 1.52 4.58
N SER A 53 -10.41 1.94 5.26
CA SER A 53 -10.34 1.95 6.72
C SER A 53 -11.36 2.88 7.36
N LEU A 54 -11.78 3.96 6.68
CA LEU A 54 -12.85 4.82 7.21
C LEU A 54 -14.18 4.05 7.28
N LEU A 55 -14.47 3.23 6.26
CA LEU A 55 -15.66 2.37 6.23
C LEU A 55 -15.56 1.22 7.24
N ASP A 56 -14.39 0.59 7.34
CA ASP A 56 -14.15 -0.42 8.37
C ASP A 56 -14.25 0.19 9.77
N GLY A 57 -13.83 1.44 9.98
CA GLY A 57 -13.98 2.17 11.24
C GLY A 57 -15.44 2.42 11.60
N PHE A 58 -16.28 2.76 10.62
CA PHE A 58 -17.73 2.87 10.85
C PHE A 58 -18.34 1.53 11.30
N LYS A 59 -17.91 0.41 10.70
CA LYS A 59 -18.46 -0.93 11.00
C LYS A 59 -17.87 -1.58 12.25
N TYR A 60 -16.57 -1.46 12.45
CA TYR A 60 -15.79 -2.21 13.45
C TYR A 60 -15.10 -1.31 14.47
N GLY A 61 -15.28 0.01 14.44
CA GLY A 61 -14.58 0.93 15.34
C GLY A 61 -14.86 0.73 16.83
N ALA A 62 -15.99 0.08 17.17
CA ALA A 62 -16.30 -0.35 18.53
C ALA A 62 -15.59 -1.65 18.95
N SER A 63 -15.03 -2.41 17.98
CA SER A 63 -14.25 -3.60 18.28
C SER A 63 -12.95 -3.17 18.97
N PRO A 64 -12.59 -3.77 20.11
CA PRO A 64 -11.32 -3.48 20.75
C PRO A 64 -10.17 -3.76 19.79
N ASN A 65 -10.28 -4.75 18.90
CA ASN A 65 -9.20 -5.19 18.02
C ASN A 65 -9.05 -4.39 16.72
N TYR A 66 -9.86 -3.36 16.50
CA TYR A 66 -9.88 -2.64 15.23
C TYR A 66 -8.52 -2.08 14.83
N PHE A 67 -7.85 -1.36 15.74
CA PHE A 67 -6.56 -0.74 15.44
C PHE A 67 -5.45 -1.77 15.23
N ILE A 68 -5.42 -2.86 16.01
CA ILE A 68 -4.46 -3.97 15.78
C ILE A 68 -4.69 -4.59 14.41
N ALA A 69 -5.93 -4.93 14.09
CA ALA A 69 -6.28 -5.54 12.81
C ALA A 69 -5.90 -4.63 11.66
N LYS A 70 -6.15 -3.32 11.78
CA LYS A 70 -5.87 -2.37 10.72
C LYS A 70 -4.40 -2.11 10.52
N SER A 71 -3.65 -1.91 11.59
CA SER A 71 -2.20 -1.70 11.52
C SER A 71 -1.50 -2.94 10.95
N ALA A 72 -1.89 -4.14 11.39
CA ALA A 72 -1.35 -5.39 10.83
C ALA A 72 -1.66 -5.52 9.33
N SER A 73 -2.90 -5.21 8.91
CA SER A 73 -3.33 -5.22 7.51
C SER A 73 -2.50 -4.27 6.62
N LEU A 74 -2.16 -3.08 7.11
CA LEU A 74 -1.31 -2.13 6.38
C LEU A 74 0.16 -2.57 6.35
N LEU A 75 0.68 -3.15 7.45
CA LEU A 75 2.03 -3.72 7.47
C LEU A 75 2.19 -4.85 6.45
N VAL A 76 1.15 -5.67 6.22
CA VAL A 76 1.18 -6.68 5.15
C VAL A 76 1.48 -6.04 3.81
N ILE A 77 0.87 -4.90 3.48
CA ILE A 77 1.13 -4.19 2.22
C ILE A 77 2.58 -3.69 2.17
N VAL A 78 3.01 -3.00 3.23
CA VAL A 78 4.36 -2.39 3.33
C VAL A 78 5.47 -3.43 3.18
N PHE A 79 5.29 -4.64 3.71
CA PHE A 79 6.31 -5.68 3.65
C PHE A 79 6.16 -6.63 2.47
N LEU A 80 4.94 -7.07 2.13
CA LEU A 80 4.76 -8.16 1.19
C LEU A 80 5.05 -7.73 -0.26
N ILE A 81 4.71 -6.50 -0.65
CA ILE A 81 5.06 -5.94 -1.97
C ILE A 81 6.59 -5.99 -2.21
N PRO A 82 7.45 -5.37 -1.39
CA PRO A 82 8.88 -5.39 -1.64
C PRO A 82 9.47 -6.79 -1.48
N ILE A 83 9.02 -7.60 -0.52
CA ILE A 83 9.50 -8.97 -0.35
C ILE A 83 9.26 -9.78 -1.63
N ILE A 84 8.04 -9.76 -2.18
CA ILE A 84 7.75 -10.53 -3.40
C ILE A 84 8.52 -9.95 -4.58
N PHE A 85 8.47 -8.63 -4.79
CA PHE A 85 9.12 -7.96 -5.91
C PHE A 85 10.61 -8.27 -6.00
N TYR A 86 11.36 -8.05 -4.91
CA TYR A 86 12.81 -8.30 -4.92
C TYR A 86 13.16 -9.78 -4.93
N THR A 87 12.32 -10.66 -4.36
CA THR A 87 12.55 -12.10 -4.42
C THR A 87 12.45 -12.62 -5.86
N TYR A 88 11.39 -12.26 -6.58
CA TYR A 88 11.21 -12.78 -7.93
C TYR A 88 12.19 -12.12 -8.92
N THR A 89 12.42 -10.81 -8.81
CA THR A 89 13.37 -10.10 -9.70
C THR A 89 14.81 -10.53 -9.48
N ALA A 90 15.18 -10.99 -8.27
CA ALA A 90 16.48 -11.61 -8.04
C ALA A 90 16.70 -12.87 -8.90
N ILE A 91 15.61 -13.59 -9.23
CA ILE A 91 15.62 -14.81 -10.05
C ILE A 91 15.47 -14.46 -11.53
N THR A 92 14.48 -13.64 -11.90
CA THR A 92 14.14 -13.32 -13.31
C THR A 92 15.04 -12.26 -13.93
N LYS A 93 15.76 -11.48 -13.12
CA LYS A 93 16.60 -10.32 -13.51
C LYS A 93 15.85 -9.16 -14.17
N LYS A 94 14.53 -9.24 -14.29
CA LYS A 94 13.67 -8.19 -14.87
C LYS A 94 12.29 -8.20 -14.24
N ALA A 95 11.64 -7.04 -14.23
CA ALA A 95 10.24 -6.92 -13.87
C ALA A 95 9.34 -7.57 -14.94
N VAL A 96 8.20 -8.11 -14.52
CA VAL A 96 7.28 -8.82 -15.41
C VAL A 96 5.85 -8.41 -15.06
N LEU A 97 5.23 -7.61 -15.92
CA LEU A 97 3.94 -6.96 -15.69
C LEU A 97 2.85 -7.87 -15.11
N TRP A 98 2.63 -9.06 -15.72
CA TRP A 98 1.59 -9.97 -15.24
C TRP A 98 1.88 -10.50 -13.84
N PHE A 99 3.17 -10.66 -13.48
CA PHE A 99 3.59 -11.06 -12.14
C PHE A 99 3.39 -9.91 -11.16
N ASP A 100 3.67 -8.68 -11.60
CA ASP A 100 3.49 -7.46 -10.81
C ASP A 100 2.02 -7.25 -10.40
N ILE A 101 1.11 -7.35 -11.38
CA ILE A 101 -0.34 -7.31 -11.14
C ILE A 101 -0.78 -8.46 -10.21
N THR A 102 -0.25 -9.67 -10.41
CA THR A 102 -0.63 -10.84 -9.63
C THR A 102 -0.26 -10.67 -8.16
N TYR A 103 0.99 -10.32 -7.85
CA TYR A 103 1.38 -10.17 -6.44
C TYR A 103 0.71 -8.97 -5.78
N PHE A 104 0.40 -7.92 -6.55
CA PHE A 104 -0.35 -6.76 -6.03
C PHE A 104 -1.71 -7.23 -5.48
N TYR A 105 -2.44 -8.05 -6.24
CA TYR A 105 -3.75 -8.57 -5.84
C TYR A 105 -3.62 -9.58 -4.70
N VAL A 106 -2.63 -10.47 -4.75
CA VAL A 106 -2.33 -11.39 -3.64
C VAL A 106 -2.05 -10.61 -2.36
N THR A 107 -1.29 -9.53 -2.44
CA THR A 107 -0.96 -8.71 -1.26
C THR A 107 -2.19 -8.03 -0.67
N ILE A 108 -3.07 -7.46 -1.50
CA ILE A 108 -4.33 -6.87 -1.05
C ILE A 108 -5.22 -7.95 -0.42
N PHE A 109 -5.30 -9.14 -1.02
CA PHE A 109 -6.05 -10.26 -0.45
C PHE A 109 -5.52 -10.63 0.93
N CYS A 110 -4.20 -10.83 1.08
CA CYS A 110 -3.56 -11.12 2.36
C CYS A 110 -3.82 -10.01 3.39
N SER A 111 -3.73 -8.75 2.97
CA SER A 111 -4.02 -7.59 3.82
C SER A 111 -5.46 -7.62 4.36
N GLN A 112 -6.45 -7.89 3.49
CA GLN A 112 -7.85 -7.98 3.88
C GLN A 112 -8.17 -9.22 4.71
N PHE A 113 -7.49 -10.34 4.42
CA PHE A 113 -7.58 -11.57 5.20
C PHE A 113 -7.07 -11.35 6.62
N ILE A 114 -5.89 -10.75 6.79
CA ILE A 114 -5.31 -10.44 8.11
C ILE A 114 -6.20 -9.48 8.90
N PHE A 115 -6.73 -8.44 8.27
CA PHE A 115 -7.72 -7.57 8.92
C PHE A 115 -8.92 -8.37 9.44
N ASN A 116 -9.54 -9.16 8.57
CA ASN A 116 -10.73 -9.92 8.91
C ASN A 116 -10.47 -10.99 9.96
N TYR A 117 -9.29 -11.61 9.95
CA TYR A 117 -8.89 -12.59 10.96
C TYR A 117 -8.75 -11.92 12.33
N ILE A 118 -7.92 -10.88 12.45
CA ILE A 118 -7.59 -10.25 13.74
C ILE A 118 -8.79 -9.54 14.37
N VAL A 119 -9.63 -8.86 13.57
CA VAL A 119 -10.77 -8.10 14.12
C VAL A 119 -11.80 -9.01 14.80
N ASN A 120 -11.87 -10.29 14.41
CA ASN A 120 -12.77 -11.31 14.97
C ASN A 120 -12.12 -12.18 16.06
N MET A 121 -10.85 -11.95 16.40
CA MET A 121 -10.20 -12.64 17.51
C MET A 121 -10.73 -12.16 18.87
N LYS A 122 -10.41 -12.91 19.93
CA LYS A 122 -10.63 -12.42 21.30
C LYS A 122 -9.92 -11.08 21.52
N PRO A 123 -10.47 -10.18 22.35
CA PRO A 123 -9.85 -8.88 22.60
C PRO A 123 -8.41 -9.01 23.09
N PHE A 124 -7.49 -8.30 22.43
CA PHE A 124 -6.14 -8.13 22.93
C PHE A 124 -6.11 -7.07 24.05
N GLY A 125 -5.10 -7.17 24.92
CA GLY A 125 -4.89 -6.20 26.00
C GLY A 125 -4.64 -4.78 25.49
N PHE A 126 -4.94 -3.79 26.34
CA PHE A 126 -4.85 -2.36 26.02
C PHE A 126 -3.49 -1.92 25.45
N VAL A 127 -2.38 -2.48 25.94
CA VAL A 127 -1.03 -2.15 25.47
C VAL A 127 -0.88 -2.42 23.97
N TYR A 128 -1.40 -3.54 23.47
CA TYR A 128 -1.35 -3.88 22.05
C TYR A 128 -2.17 -2.90 21.20
N GLN A 129 -3.31 -2.44 21.73
CA GLN A 129 -4.12 -1.41 21.07
C GLN A 129 -3.34 -0.11 20.94
N TYR A 130 -2.76 0.36 22.03
CA TYR A 130 -1.97 1.60 22.06
C TYR A 130 -0.79 1.54 21.08
N VAL A 131 -0.02 0.43 21.11
CA VAL A 131 1.08 0.21 20.16
C VAL A 131 0.58 0.17 18.71
N SER A 132 -0.55 -0.48 18.43
CA SER A 132 -1.09 -0.52 17.07
C SER A 132 -1.52 0.84 16.55
N VAL A 133 -2.04 1.73 17.40
CA VAL A 133 -2.34 3.12 17.03
C VAL A 133 -1.06 3.86 16.67
N ILE A 134 0.02 3.71 17.46
CA ILE A 134 1.33 4.31 17.14
C ILE A 134 1.83 3.81 15.78
N ILE A 135 1.73 2.49 15.53
CA ILE A 135 2.10 1.89 14.23
C ILE A 135 1.28 2.48 13.09
N LEU A 136 -0.04 2.64 13.26
CA LEU A 136 -0.91 3.22 12.24
C LEU A 136 -0.44 4.62 11.83
N PHE A 137 -0.16 5.47 12.82
CA PHE A 137 0.34 6.82 12.57
C PHE A 137 1.75 6.84 11.98
N MET A 138 2.63 5.91 12.38
CA MET A 138 3.95 5.77 11.74
C MET A 138 3.81 5.40 10.27
N ILE A 139 2.97 4.42 9.92
CA ILE A 139 2.73 4.05 8.50
C ILE A 139 2.18 5.24 7.72
N PHE A 140 1.19 5.95 8.28
CA PHE A 140 0.64 7.13 7.62
C PHE A 140 1.67 8.26 7.45
N GLY A 141 2.50 8.49 8.47
CA GLY A 141 3.60 9.45 8.41
C GLY A 141 4.63 9.08 7.34
N THR A 142 5.05 7.82 7.29
CA THR A 142 5.96 7.32 6.25
C THR A 142 5.33 7.40 4.86
N TYR A 143 4.04 7.09 4.72
CA TYR A 143 3.29 7.28 3.47
C TYR A 143 3.36 8.73 2.98
N MET A 144 3.06 9.70 3.85
CA MET A 144 3.07 11.12 3.47
C MET A 144 4.49 11.62 3.16
N VAL A 145 5.45 11.33 4.04
CA VAL A 145 6.85 11.78 3.86
C VAL A 145 7.47 11.13 2.63
N GLY A 146 7.35 9.81 2.48
CA GLY A 146 7.94 9.09 1.33
C GLY A 146 7.32 9.49 -0.01
N THR A 147 6.04 9.89 -0.03
CA THR A 147 5.39 10.38 -1.25
C THR A 147 5.88 11.76 -1.68
N LEU A 148 6.17 12.64 -0.72
CA LEU A 148 6.58 14.02 -0.99
C LEU A 148 8.10 14.16 -1.14
N GLU A 149 8.85 13.43 -0.32
CA GLU A 149 10.30 13.48 -0.18
C GLU A 149 10.87 12.05 -0.31
N PRO A 150 10.93 11.50 -1.54
CA PRO A 150 11.39 10.12 -1.76
C PRO A 150 12.83 9.94 -1.28
N VAL A 151 13.03 8.97 -0.40
CA VAL A 151 14.36 8.66 0.15
C VAL A 151 15.20 8.00 -0.93
N HIS A 152 16.44 8.44 -1.12
CA HIS A 152 17.33 7.92 -2.15
C HIS A 152 17.88 6.53 -1.82
N ASN A 153 17.01 5.52 -1.91
CA ASN A 153 17.31 4.11 -1.69
C ASN A 153 16.57 3.22 -2.71
N PHE A 154 16.82 1.92 -2.65
CA PHE A 154 16.30 0.95 -3.61
C PHE A 154 14.76 0.91 -3.71
N LEU A 155 14.00 1.28 -2.67
CA LEU A 155 12.53 1.24 -2.67
C LEU A 155 11.91 2.35 -3.52
N PHE A 156 12.52 3.53 -3.52
CA PHE A 156 11.99 4.72 -4.22
C PHE A 156 12.60 4.92 -5.60
N LYS A 157 13.62 4.13 -5.96
CA LYS A 157 14.31 4.22 -7.24
C LYS A 157 13.44 3.58 -8.31
N ASP A 158 13.13 4.35 -9.35
CA ASP A 158 12.47 3.84 -10.53
C ASP A 158 13.43 2.94 -11.34
N PRO A 159 13.07 1.68 -11.64
CA PRO A 159 13.95 0.76 -12.37
C PRO A 159 14.20 1.15 -13.83
N ILE A 160 13.35 2.01 -14.42
CA ILE A 160 13.43 2.41 -15.82
C ILE A 160 14.33 3.64 -15.97
N SER A 161 13.96 4.75 -15.34
CA SER A 161 14.65 6.04 -15.44
C SER A 161 15.88 6.17 -14.52
N ASN A 162 16.02 5.29 -13.53
CA ASN A 162 16.99 5.39 -12.43
C ASN A 162 16.88 6.66 -11.56
N LYS A 163 15.76 7.38 -11.63
CA LYS A 163 15.47 8.57 -10.82
C LYS A 163 14.45 8.25 -9.72
N TYR A 164 14.01 9.28 -9.00
CA TYR A 164 13.15 9.16 -7.82
C TYR A 164 11.92 10.06 -7.94
N GLY A 165 10.81 9.64 -7.34
CA GLY A 165 9.55 10.40 -7.34
C GLY A 165 9.16 10.90 -8.73
N LYS A 166 8.74 12.17 -8.81
CA LYS A 166 8.28 12.79 -10.06
C LYS A 166 9.33 12.82 -11.16
N GLU A 167 10.60 12.98 -10.80
CA GLU A 167 11.67 13.09 -11.78
C GLU A 167 11.91 11.77 -12.52
N GLY A 168 11.49 10.65 -11.93
CA GLY A 168 11.51 9.33 -12.55
C GLY A 168 10.28 8.98 -13.36
N HIS A 169 9.33 9.89 -13.51
CA HIS A 169 8.22 9.68 -14.42
C HIS A 169 8.73 9.58 -15.86
N THR A 170 8.37 8.51 -16.54
CA THR A 170 8.60 8.31 -17.98
C THR A 170 7.25 8.28 -18.67
N GLU A 171 7.10 9.02 -19.76
CA GLU A 171 5.98 8.86 -20.68
C GLU A 171 6.14 7.47 -21.33
N GLU A 172 5.46 6.46 -20.78
CA GLU A 172 5.23 5.19 -21.49
C GLU A 172 4.06 5.34 -22.47
#